data_AF-A0A942NEQ2-F1
#
_entry.id   AF-A0A942NEQ2-F1
#
_cell.length_a   1.000
_cell.length_b   1.000
_cell.length_c   1.000
_cell.angle_alpha   90.00
_cell.angle_beta   90.00
_cell.angle_gamma   90.00
#
_symmetry.space_group_name_H-M   'P 1'
#
loop_
_entity.id
_entity.type
_entity.pdbx_description
1 polymer ?
#
loop_
_entity_poly.entity_id
_entity_poly.type
_entity_poly.pdbx_seq_one_letter_code
_entity_poly.pdbx_strand_id
1 'polypeptide(L)'
;MKACESCGDRVNIGCHHQKMSVTSRAIGLLFVYLPILTLPFVITSAYLTYYSLKFVGAQNVKKWGDFLPDRASHRYNLKNQIVMNGSFKLSMAQSKLFWILNCTWYCPYSVGLFEWHAYLVKVVENWWCPFGHSRKNSYTEGAIDQSFWHIYPEEKAKLTEEDKNNPIFTADADKAEG
;
A
#
# COMPACT_ATOMS: atom_id res chain seq x y z
N MET A 1 12.55 18.49 -6.02
CA MET A 1 11.55 17.78 -6.85
C MET A 1 10.75 16.82 -5.97
N LYS A 2 9.43 16.99 -5.91
CA LYS A 2 8.56 16.02 -5.24
C LYS A 2 8.32 14.84 -6.20
N ALA A 3 8.10 13.62 -5.68
CA ALA A 3 7.94 12.40 -6.48
C ALA A 3 6.86 12.46 -7.61
N CYS A 4 5.93 13.43 -7.57
CA CYS A 4 4.92 13.65 -8.61
C CYS A 4 5.39 14.53 -9.78
N GLU A 5 6.51 15.25 -9.65
CA GLU A 5 7.07 16.06 -10.75
C GLU A 5 7.86 15.21 -11.75
N SER A 6 8.09 13.92 -11.45
CA SER A 6 8.80 12.96 -12.30
C SER A 6 7.88 11.92 -12.98
N CYS A 7 6.57 12.16 -13.06
CA CYS A 7 5.61 11.19 -13.62
C CYS A 7 5.86 10.84 -15.11
N GLY A 8 6.72 11.58 -15.81
CA GLY A 8 7.12 11.27 -17.19
C GLY A 8 8.26 10.25 -17.31
N ASP A 9 9.09 10.10 -16.28
CA ASP A 9 10.32 9.30 -16.35
C ASP A 9 10.08 7.85 -15.93
N ARG A 10 10.27 6.93 -16.87
CA ARG A 10 10.16 5.49 -16.60
C ARG A 10 11.45 4.97 -15.96
N VAL A 11 11.30 4.05 -14.99
CA VAL A 11 12.44 3.30 -14.45
C VAL A 11 12.95 2.31 -15.51
N ASN A 12 14.21 2.48 -15.94
CA ASN A 12 14.82 1.75 -17.06
C ASN A 12 15.69 0.56 -16.60
N ILE A 13 15.08 -0.60 -16.37
CA ILE A 13 15.81 -1.82 -15.95
C ILE A 13 16.18 -2.70 -17.15
N GLY A 14 15.25 -2.93 -18.08
CA GLY A 14 15.41 -3.92 -19.14
C GLY A 14 16.60 -3.68 -20.06
N CYS A 15 16.85 -2.43 -20.45
CA CYS A 15 17.96 -2.05 -21.33
C CYS A 15 19.36 -2.10 -20.66
N HIS A 16 19.41 -2.26 -19.34
CA HIS A 16 20.65 -2.30 -18.55
C HIS A 16 20.92 -3.64 -17.89
N HIS A 17 19.88 -4.43 -17.57
CA HIS A 17 20.00 -5.62 -16.71
C HIS A 17 21.04 -6.64 -17.21
N GLN A 18 21.09 -6.91 -18.52
CA GLN A 18 22.07 -7.84 -19.08
C GLN A 18 23.51 -7.29 -19.05
N LYS A 19 23.68 -5.97 -18.99
CA LYS A 19 24.99 -5.30 -18.87
C LYS A 19 25.53 -5.34 -17.44
N MET A 20 24.68 -5.66 -16.46
CA MET A 20 25.08 -5.77 -15.04
C MET A 20 25.80 -7.08 -14.76
N SER A 21 26.81 -7.01 -13.89
CA SER A 21 27.54 -8.21 -13.43
C SER A 21 26.60 -9.24 -12.78
N VAL A 22 26.97 -10.52 -12.81
CA VAL A 22 26.21 -11.58 -12.12
C VAL A 22 26.12 -11.29 -10.62
N THR A 23 27.22 -10.84 -10.01
CA THR A 23 27.28 -10.47 -8.58
C THR A 23 26.30 -9.36 -8.24
N SER A 24 26.25 -8.27 -9.03
CA SER A 24 25.29 -7.18 -8.81
C SER A 24 23.84 -7.67 -8.87
N ARG A 25 23.52 -8.56 -9.81
CA ARG A 25 22.19 -9.15 -9.94
C ARG A 25 21.85 -10.06 -8.76
N ALA A 26 22.81 -10.86 -8.29
CA ALA A 26 22.64 -11.73 -7.13
C ALA A 26 22.42 -10.92 -5.83
N ILE A 27 23.23 -9.88 -5.59
CA ILE A 27 23.06 -8.98 -4.44
C ILE A 27 21.70 -8.26 -4.53
N GLY A 28 21.32 -7.78 -5.72
CA GLY A 28 20.01 -7.17 -5.94
C GLY A 28 18.86 -8.08 -5.56
N LEU A 29 18.95 -9.38 -5.88
CA LEU A 29 17.95 -10.37 -5.47
C LEU A 29 17.90 -10.53 -3.94
N LEU A 30 19.06 -10.55 -3.26
CA LEU A 30 19.09 -10.60 -1.79
C LEU A 30 18.41 -9.38 -1.16
N PHE A 31 18.61 -8.19 -1.70
CA PHE A 31 17.97 -6.97 -1.20
C PHE A 31 16.45 -6.95 -1.39
N VAL A 32 15.92 -7.68 -2.36
CA VAL A 32 14.47 -7.86 -2.49
C VAL A 32 13.92 -8.71 -1.35
N TYR A 33 14.67 -9.67 -0.80
CA TYR A 33 14.18 -10.57 0.26
C TYR A 33 14.56 -10.15 1.67
N LEU A 34 15.63 -9.37 1.86
CA LEU A 34 16.05 -8.90 3.17
C LEU A 34 14.92 -8.20 3.97
N PRO A 35 14.03 -7.39 3.34
CA PRO A 35 12.88 -6.80 4.02
C PRO A 35 11.88 -7.81 4.60
N ILE A 36 11.93 -9.10 4.24
CA ILE A 36 11.10 -10.14 4.89
C ILE A 36 11.33 -10.14 6.41
N LEU A 37 12.56 -9.86 6.86
CA LEU A 37 12.91 -9.79 8.27
C LEU A 37 12.18 -8.65 9.01
N THR A 38 11.79 -7.58 8.30
CA THR A 38 11.08 -6.44 8.87
C THR A 38 9.56 -6.53 8.69
N LEU A 39 9.06 -7.47 7.89
CA LEU A 39 7.62 -7.65 7.68
C LEU A 39 6.83 -7.86 8.98
N PRO A 40 7.30 -8.63 10.00
CA PRO A 40 6.57 -8.75 11.25
C PRO A 40 6.33 -7.40 11.94
N PHE A 41 7.30 -6.49 11.87
CA PHE A 41 7.17 -5.14 12.42
C PHE A 41 6.17 -4.30 11.62
N VAL A 42 6.23 -4.36 10.28
CA VAL A 42 5.28 -3.64 9.41
C VAL A 42 3.85 -4.16 9.61
N ILE A 43 3.66 -5.47 9.68
CA ILE A 43 2.37 -6.11 9.96
C ILE A 43 1.85 -5.65 11.31
N THR A 44 2.69 -5.68 12.35
CA THR A 44 2.30 -5.23 13.69
C THR A 44 1.87 -3.77 13.67
N SER A 45 2.65 -2.89 13.05
CA SER A 45 2.33 -1.47 12.92
C SER A 45 1.01 -1.23 12.19
N ALA A 46 0.77 -1.93 11.08
CA ALA A 46 -0.48 -1.84 10.32
C ALA A 46 -1.68 -2.30 11.16
N TYR A 47 -1.58 -3.42 11.89
CA TYR A 47 -2.67 -3.88 12.77
C TYR A 47 -2.90 -2.96 13.97
N LEU A 48 -1.85 -2.38 14.57
CA LEU A 48 -2.00 -1.38 15.63
C LEU A 48 -2.77 -0.15 15.11
N THR A 49 -2.46 0.29 13.89
CA THR A 49 -3.16 1.40 13.21
C THR A 49 -4.61 1.02 12.89
N TYR A 50 -4.84 -0.19 12.38
CA TYR A 50 -6.18 -0.71 12.13
C TYR A 50 -7.02 -0.71 13.41
N TYR A 51 -6.50 -1.26 14.51
CA TYR A 51 -7.22 -1.31 15.77
C TYR A 51 -7.37 0.07 16.42
N SER A 52 -6.44 1.00 16.23
CA SER A 52 -6.64 2.39 16.71
C SER A 52 -7.84 3.03 16.02
N LEU A 53 -7.99 2.85 14.70
CA LEU A 53 -9.18 3.27 13.96
C LEU A 53 -10.45 2.59 14.49
N LYS A 54 -10.40 1.28 14.75
CA LYS A 54 -11.54 0.56 15.36
C LYS A 54 -11.91 1.12 16.74
N PHE A 55 -10.94 1.49 17.57
CA PHE A 55 -11.17 2.04 18.90
C PHE A 55 -11.74 3.47 18.89
N VAL A 56 -11.48 4.26 17.85
CA VAL A 56 -12.14 5.57 17.65
C VAL A 56 -13.48 5.45 16.92
N GLY A 57 -14.02 4.23 16.78
CA GLY A 57 -15.36 4.00 16.24
C GLY A 57 -15.43 3.77 14.73
N ALA A 58 -14.29 3.70 14.02
CA ALA A 58 -14.31 3.55 12.57
C ALA A 58 -15.00 2.24 12.13
N GLN A 59 -15.96 2.37 11.21
CA GLN A 59 -16.67 1.27 10.58
C GLN A 59 -16.18 1.08 9.13
N ASN A 60 -16.42 -0.11 8.57
CA ASN A 60 -16.09 -0.43 7.16
C ASN A 60 -14.62 -0.19 6.74
N VAL A 61 -13.69 -0.17 7.70
CA VAL A 61 -12.25 -0.07 7.43
C VAL A 61 -11.80 -1.32 6.67
N LYS A 62 -11.19 -1.12 5.49
CA LYS A 62 -10.69 -2.21 4.65
C LYS A 62 -9.65 -3.05 5.41
N LYS A 63 -9.69 -4.36 5.19
CA LYS A 63 -8.76 -5.34 5.74
C LYS A 63 -7.64 -5.60 4.75
N TRP A 64 -6.51 -6.16 5.22
CA TRP A 64 -5.37 -6.49 4.36
C TRP A 64 -5.77 -7.35 3.14
N GLY A 65 -6.70 -8.30 3.33
CA GLY A 65 -7.21 -9.15 2.25
C GLY A 65 -7.86 -8.39 1.09
N ASP A 66 -8.40 -7.20 1.33
CA ASP A 66 -9.04 -6.36 0.30
C ASP A 66 -8.02 -5.75 -0.68
N PHE A 67 -6.73 -5.83 -0.35
CA PHE A 67 -5.60 -5.35 -1.17
C PHE A 67 -4.85 -6.52 -1.84
N LEU A 68 -5.31 -7.75 -1.66
CA LEU A 68 -4.74 -8.91 -2.34
C LEU A 68 -5.45 -9.14 -3.67
N PRO A 69 -4.72 -9.54 -4.74
CA PRO A 69 -5.35 -9.93 -5.99
C PRO A 69 -6.21 -11.18 -5.78
N ASP A 70 -7.27 -11.32 -6.59
CA ASP A 70 -8.07 -12.52 -6.61
C ASP A 70 -7.19 -13.74 -6.92
N ARG A 71 -7.30 -14.80 -6.11
CA ARG A 71 -6.56 -16.05 -6.33
C ARG A 71 -6.90 -16.68 -7.68
N ALA A 72 -8.12 -16.50 -8.17
CA ALA A 72 -8.52 -17.00 -9.49
C ALA A 72 -7.78 -16.29 -10.64
N SER A 73 -7.23 -15.09 -10.40
CA SER A 73 -6.43 -14.38 -11.41
C SER A 73 -5.04 -14.99 -11.64
N HIS A 74 -4.58 -15.88 -10.75
CA HIS A 74 -3.30 -16.58 -10.91
C HIS A 74 -3.39 -17.63 -12.04
N ARG A 75 -2.73 -17.34 -13.17
CA ARG A 75 -2.80 -18.16 -14.39
C ARG A 75 -1.95 -19.43 -14.34
N TYR A 76 -0.95 -19.47 -13.46
CA TYR A 76 0.05 -20.53 -13.39
C TYR A 76 0.00 -21.28 -12.07
N ASN A 77 0.32 -22.57 -12.12
CA ASN A 77 0.46 -23.48 -10.99
C ASN A 77 1.77 -24.28 -11.12
N LEU A 78 2.11 -25.10 -10.13
CA LEU A 78 3.37 -25.87 -10.14
C LEU A 78 3.54 -26.79 -11.36
N LYS A 79 2.47 -27.18 -12.05
CA LYS A 79 2.55 -28.01 -13.26
C LYS A 79 2.96 -27.19 -14.47
N ASN A 80 2.34 -26.02 -14.70
CA ASN A 80 2.52 -25.21 -15.91
C ASN A 80 3.34 -23.93 -15.72
N GLN A 81 3.90 -23.68 -14.53
CA GLN A 81 4.73 -22.50 -14.25
C GLN A 81 5.93 -22.41 -15.21
N ILE A 82 6.08 -21.24 -15.83
CA ILE A 82 7.21 -20.92 -16.70
C ILE A 82 8.43 -20.57 -15.83
N VAL A 83 9.60 -21.01 -16.27
CA VAL A 83 10.89 -20.74 -15.64
C VAL A 83 11.86 -20.13 -16.67
N MET A 84 12.90 -19.46 -16.19
CA MET A 84 13.92 -18.89 -17.08
C MET A 84 14.90 -19.98 -17.51
N ASN A 85 15.33 -19.93 -18.78
CA ASN A 85 16.47 -20.71 -19.25
C ASN A 85 17.76 -19.94 -18.93
N GLY A 86 18.40 -20.29 -17.81
CA GLY A 86 19.63 -19.65 -17.35
C GLY A 86 20.88 -20.46 -17.71
N SER A 87 21.96 -19.76 -18.07
CA SER A 87 23.30 -20.37 -18.20
C SER A 87 23.91 -20.76 -16.86
N PHE A 88 23.47 -20.14 -15.76
CA PHE A 88 23.90 -20.44 -14.39
C PHE A 88 22.94 -21.42 -13.71
N LYS A 89 23.38 -22.68 -13.57
CA LYS A 89 22.55 -23.82 -13.11
C LYS A 89 22.01 -23.72 -11.67
N LEU A 90 22.61 -22.88 -10.82
CA LEU A 90 22.15 -22.66 -9.43
C LEU A 90 21.16 -21.48 -9.32
N SER A 91 20.71 -20.94 -10.45
CA SER A 91 19.76 -19.83 -10.43
C SER A 91 18.38 -20.31 -9.98
N MET A 92 17.88 -19.72 -8.89
CA MET A 92 16.51 -19.96 -8.41
C MET A 92 15.43 -19.64 -9.46
N ALA A 93 15.75 -18.79 -10.44
CA ALA A 93 14.85 -18.49 -11.56
C ALA A 93 14.55 -19.70 -12.47
N GLN A 94 15.30 -20.80 -12.34
CA GLN A 94 15.06 -22.06 -13.04
C GLN A 94 14.08 -22.98 -12.28
N SER A 95 13.64 -22.60 -11.07
CA SER A 95 12.72 -23.38 -10.24
C SER A 95 11.28 -22.90 -10.38
N LYS A 96 10.35 -23.82 -10.68
CA LYS A 96 8.90 -23.53 -10.69
C LYS A 96 8.40 -23.11 -9.31
N LEU A 97 8.88 -23.79 -8.25
CA LEU A 97 8.49 -23.49 -6.88
C LEU A 97 8.89 -22.07 -6.48
N PHE A 98 10.08 -21.63 -6.89
CA PHE A 98 10.54 -20.27 -6.64
C PHE A 98 9.55 -19.23 -7.20
N TRP A 99 9.12 -19.39 -8.45
CA TRP A 99 8.15 -18.47 -9.06
C TRP A 99 6.78 -18.55 -8.40
N ILE A 100 6.28 -19.74 -8.04
CA ILE A 100 5.00 -19.86 -7.34
C ILE A 100 5.05 -19.17 -5.98
N LEU A 101 6.10 -19.39 -5.18
CA LEU A 101 6.23 -18.73 -3.88
C LEU A 101 6.33 -17.21 -4.03
N ASN A 102 7.04 -16.71 -5.05
CA ASN A 102 7.15 -15.28 -5.28
C ASN A 102 5.85 -14.65 -5.79
N CYS A 103 5.29 -15.21 -6.86
CA CYS A 103 4.18 -14.60 -7.57
C CYS A 103 2.82 -14.82 -6.89
N THR A 104 2.67 -15.85 -6.05
CA THR A 104 1.41 -16.13 -5.34
C THR A 104 1.43 -15.66 -3.89
N TRP A 105 2.61 -15.61 -3.26
CA TRP A 105 2.74 -15.26 -1.84
C TRP A 105 3.55 -14.00 -1.63
N TYR A 106 4.86 -14.02 -1.90
CA TYR A 106 5.72 -12.93 -1.48
C TYR A 106 5.33 -11.57 -2.09
N CYS A 107 5.22 -11.48 -3.41
CA CYS A 107 4.93 -10.21 -4.09
C CYS A 107 3.51 -9.71 -3.80
N PRO A 108 2.43 -10.51 -3.96
CA PRO A 108 1.07 -10.02 -3.71
C PRO A 108 0.86 -9.59 -2.26
N TYR A 109 1.35 -10.37 -1.29
CA TYR A 109 1.17 -10.04 0.12
C TYR A 109 2.03 -8.86 0.56
N SER A 110 3.27 -8.72 0.04
CA SER A 110 4.10 -7.56 0.37
C SER A 110 3.54 -6.27 -0.23
N VAL A 111 3.15 -6.26 -1.50
CA VAL A 111 2.49 -5.10 -2.14
C VAL A 111 1.20 -4.75 -1.38
N GLY A 112 0.31 -5.73 -1.19
CA GLY A 112 -0.94 -5.51 -0.47
C GLY A 112 -0.75 -5.03 0.97
N LEU A 113 0.32 -5.46 1.66
CA LEU A 113 0.63 -4.98 3.02
C LEU A 113 0.98 -3.50 3.02
N PHE A 114 1.86 -3.07 2.14
CA PHE A 114 2.29 -1.67 2.08
C PHE A 114 1.18 -0.75 1.56
N GLU A 115 0.37 -1.20 0.60
CA GLU A 115 -0.81 -0.47 0.13
C GLU A 115 -1.86 -0.36 1.24
N TRP A 116 -2.18 -1.46 1.93
CA TRP A 116 -3.12 -1.45 3.05
C TRP A 116 -2.63 -0.55 4.18
N HIS A 117 -1.35 -0.61 4.55
CA HIS A 117 -0.79 0.23 5.59
C HIS A 117 -0.82 1.71 5.21
N ALA A 118 -0.49 2.05 3.96
CA ALA A 118 -0.59 3.42 3.46
C ALA A 118 -2.04 3.94 3.49
N TYR A 119 -3.01 3.10 3.10
CA TYR A 119 -4.43 3.40 3.24
C TYR A 119 -4.81 3.70 4.70
N LEU A 120 -4.41 2.85 5.65
CA LEU A 120 -4.73 3.05 7.07
C LEU A 120 -4.16 4.38 7.59
N VAL A 121 -2.92 4.69 7.26
CA VAL A 121 -2.29 5.96 7.67
C VAL A 121 -3.00 7.16 7.05
N LYS A 122 -3.46 7.06 5.78
CA LYS A 122 -4.28 8.11 5.16
C LYS A 122 -5.62 8.31 5.84
N VAL A 123 -6.29 7.23 6.27
CA VAL A 123 -7.54 7.33 7.05
C VAL A 123 -7.28 8.00 8.41
N VAL A 124 -6.21 7.61 9.10
CA VAL A 124 -5.78 8.25 10.36
C VAL A 124 -5.47 9.73 10.15
N GLU A 125 -4.78 10.08 9.06
CA GLU A 125 -4.48 11.47 8.70
C GLU A 125 -5.74 12.25 8.36
N ASN A 126 -6.71 11.67 7.67
CA ASN A 126 -8.00 12.30 7.42
C ASN A 126 -8.84 12.49 8.69
N TRP A 127 -8.77 11.53 9.63
CA TRP A 127 -9.44 11.64 10.92
C TRP A 127 -8.83 12.75 11.81
N TRP A 128 -7.52 12.78 11.99
CA TRP A 128 -6.89 13.72 12.93
C TRP A 128 -6.56 15.09 12.34
N CYS A 129 -6.34 15.18 11.03
CA CYS A 129 -5.81 16.37 10.37
C CYS A 129 -6.71 16.79 9.21
N PRO A 130 -7.63 17.75 9.39
CA PRO A 130 -8.43 18.30 8.30
C PRO A 130 -7.65 19.29 7.43
N PHE A 131 -6.47 19.71 7.87
CA PHE A 131 -5.72 20.84 7.33
C PHE A 131 -5.22 20.59 5.91
N GLY A 132 -5.48 21.54 5.02
CA GLY A 132 -5.05 21.52 3.63
C GLY A 132 -3.53 21.49 3.48
N HIS A 133 -3.06 20.64 2.57
CA HIS A 133 -1.69 20.65 2.09
C HIS A 133 -1.61 20.04 0.68
N SER A 134 -0.48 20.20 0.00
CA SER A 134 -0.29 19.82 -1.42
C SER A 134 -0.57 18.35 -1.79
N ARG A 135 -0.81 17.46 -0.81
CA ARG A 135 -1.14 16.05 -1.04
C ARG A 135 -2.50 15.62 -0.50
N LYS A 136 -3.21 16.50 0.22
CA LYS A 136 -4.45 16.15 0.90
C LYS A 136 -5.46 15.53 -0.08
N ASN A 137 -5.64 16.17 -1.23
CA ASN A 137 -6.55 15.72 -2.29
C ASN A 137 -6.18 14.39 -2.95
N SER A 138 -4.97 13.84 -2.73
CA SER A 138 -4.62 12.49 -3.22
C SER A 138 -4.93 11.38 -2.21
N TYR A 139 -5.52 11.71 -1.05
CA TYR A 139 -5.90 10.75 -0.02
C TYR A 139 -7.37 10.32 -0.12
N THR A 140 -7.98 10.46 -1.29
CA THR A 140 -9.39 10.12 -1.55
C THR A 140 -9.74 8.67 -1.26
N GLU A 141 -8.79 7.74 -1.39
CA GLU A 141 -8.99 6.33 -1.03
C GLU A 141 -9.22 6.11 0.47
N GLY A 142 -8.83 7.06 1.31
CA GLY A 142 -9.05 7.10 2.76
C GLY A 142 -10.10 8.12 3.17
N ALA A 143 -11.00 8.52 2.26
CA ALA A 143 -12.11 9.42 2.58
C ALA A 143 -12.97 8.87 3.72
N ILE A 144 -13.48 9.78 4.54
CA ILE A 144 -14.29 9.49 5.72
C ILE A 144 -15.52 10.40 5.73
N ASP A 145 -16.44 10.18 6.66
CA ASP A 145 -17.58 11.05 6.89
C ASP A 145 -17.13 12.42 7.40
N GLN A 146 -16.40 12.46 8.52
CA GLN A 146 -15.93 13.68 9.19
C GLN A 146 -14.58 13.47 9.86
N SER A 147 -13.81 14.54 10.03
CA SER A 147 -12.62 14.51 10.89
C SER A 147 -12.98 14.76 12.36
N PHE A 148 -12.03 14.49 13.27
CA PHE A 148 -12.14 14.80 14.70
C PHE A 148 -12.54 16.25 14.99
N TRP A 149 -12.15 17.20 14.13
CA TRP A 149 -12.47 18.61 14.31
C TRP A 149 -13.86 18.96 13.82
N HIS A 150 -14.37 18.21 12.84
CA HIS A 150 -15.68 18.46 12.22
C HIS A 150 -16.84 18.03 13.12
N ILE A 151 -16.61 17.04 14.00
CA ILE A 151 -17.64 16.52 14.92
C ILE A 151 -17.95 17.46 16.10
N TYR A 152 -17.10 18.46 16.37
CA TYR A 152 -17.32 19.47 17.41
C TYR A 152 -17.60 20.84 16.78
N PRO A 153 -18.83 21.39 16.87
CA PRO A 153 -19.21 22.64 16.19
C PRO A 153 -18.29 23.83 16.52
N GLU A 154 -17.85 23.94 17.77
CA GLU A 154 -16.95 24.98 18.26
C GLU A 154 -15.54 24.88 17.67
N GLU A 155 -15.07 23.67 17.40
CA GLU A 155 -13.77 23.43 16.77
C GLU A 155 -13.86 23.59 15.25
N LYS A 156 -14.94 23.09 14.64
CA LYS A 156 -15.24 23.29 13.22
C LYS A 156 -15.30 24.77 12.87
N ALA A 157 -15.82 25.62 13.74
CA ALA A 157 -15.89 27.07 13.52
C ALA A 157 -14.51 27.74 13.39
N LYS A 158 -13.45 27.16 13.98
CA LYS A 158 -12.08 27.68 13.96
C LYS A 158 -11.33 27.35 12.67
N LEU A 159 -11.80 26.36 11.90
CA LEU A 159 -11.17 25.92 10.67
C LEU A 159 -11.25 27.02 9.58
N THR A 160 -10.39 26.94 8.57
CA THR A 160 -10.53 27.77 7.37
C THR A 160 -11.70 27.28 6.52
N GLU A 161 -12.24 28.12 5.63
CA GLU A 161 -13.31 27.69 4.72
C GLU A 161 -12.88 26.55 3.79
N GLU A 162 -11.60 26.46 3.45
CA GLU A 162 -11.06 25.32 2.66
C GLU A 162 -11.09 24.02 3.48
N ASP A 163 -10.64 24.06 4.74
CA ASP A 163 -10.59 22.87 5.60
C ASP A 163 -11.98 22.38 6.00
N LYS A 164 -12.93 23.31 6.24
CA LYS A 164 -14.33 22.98 6.57
C LYS A 164 -15.07 22.26 5.45
N ASN A 165 -14.77 22.63 4.21
CA ASN A 165 -15.50 22.21 3.01
C ASN A 165 -14.70 21.24 2.15
N ASN A 166 -13.72 20.56 2.74
CA ASN A 166 -12.86 19.63 2.02
C ASN A 166 -13.69 18.41 1.54
N PRO A 167 -13.66 18.07 0.24
CA PRO A 167 -14.50 16.99 -0.34
C PRO A 167 -14.13 15.58 0.12
N ILE A 168 -13.02 15.41 0.86
CA ILE A 168 -12.65 14.14 1.49
C ILE A 168 -13.60 13.76 2.64
N PHE A 169 -14.32 14.75 3.19
CA PHE A 169 -15.36 14.56 4.20
C PHE A 169 -16.72 14.51 3.51
N THR A 170 -17.36 13.34 3.56
CA THR A 170 -18.41 12.97 2.60
C THR A 170 -19.82 12.87 3.19
N ALA A 171 -19.98 12.99 4.51
CA ALA A 171 -21.27 12.85 5.17
C ALA A 171 -21.41 13.72 6.42
N ASP A 172 -22.66 14.01 6.79
CA ASP A 172 -22.99 14.50 8.13
C ASP A 172 -23.01 13.29 9.08
N ALA A 173 -22.30 13.36 10.21
CA ALA A 173 -22.22 12.26 11.17
C ALA A 173 -23.60 11.73 11.60
N ASP A 174 -24.58 12.63 11.73
CA ASP A 174 -25.95 12.33 12.15
C ASP A 174 -26.82 11.65 11.06
N LYS A 175 -26.35 11.57 9.81
CA LYS A 175 -27.09 10.96 8.68
C LYS A 175 -26.67 9.51 8.39
N ALA A 176 -25.64 9.00 9.07
CA ALA A 176 -25.13 7.66 8.84
C ALA A 176 -25.88 6.56 9.63
N GLU A 177 -26.78 6.94 10.55
CA GLU A 177 -27.60 6.02 11.37
C GLU A 177 -29.03 5.79 10.82
N GLY A 178 -29.23 5.92 9.51
CA GLY A 178 -30.51 5.65 8.82
C GLY A 178 -30.59 4.27 8.18
#